data_AF-A0A2K3PAQ6-F1
#
_entry.id   AF-A0A2K3PAQ6-F1
#
_cell.length_a   1.000
_cell.length_b   1.000
_cell.length_c   1.000
_cell.angle_alpha   90.00
_cell.angle_beta   90.00
_cell.angle_gamma   90.00
#
_symmetry.space_group_name_H-M   'P 1'
#
loop_
_entity.id
_entity.type
_entity.pdbx_description
1 polymer ?
#
loop_
_entity_poly.entity_id
_entity_poly.type
_entity_poly.pdbx_seq_one_letter_code
_entity_poly.pdbx_strand_id
1 'polypeptide(L)' 'MNFNQFVHKTIDWVKPPGTLKMNVDSSRVSANGSACGGILRDHHGQAVKVSYCKVSSSSSIFVETRAL' A
#
# COMPACT_ATOMS: atom_id res chain seq x y z
N MET A 1 29.08 4.26 4.00
CA MET A 1 28.23 3.05 4.07
C MET A 1 27.63 2.85 2.69
N ASN A 2 27.88 1.70 2.06
CA ASN A 2 27.54 1.43 0.67
C ASN A 2 26.16 0.74 0.62
N PHE A 3 25.13 1.37 0.07
CA PHE A 3 23.72 0.94 0.13
C PHE A 3 23.36 -0.18 -0.89
N ASN A 4 24.29 -1.07 -1.22
CA ASN A 4 24.10 -2.06 -2.29
C ASN A 4 23.63 -3.44 -1.79
N GLN A 5 22.51 -3.49 -1.08
CA GLN A 5 21.73 -4.70 -0.75
C GLN A 5 20.34 -4.20 -0.32
N PHE A 6 19.21 -4.57 -0.93
CA PHE A 6 18.55 -5.88 -0.84
C PHE A 6 17.35 -5.95 -1.83
N VAL A 7 17.56 -6.00 -3.14
CA VAL A 7 16.51 -6.49 -4.05
C VAL A 7 16.91 -7.88 -4.51
N HIS A 8 16.41 -8.90 -3.81
CA HIS A 8 16.75 -10.30 -4.10
C HIS A 8 16.14 -10.76 -5.43
N LYS A 9 14.96 -10.22 -5.79
CA LYS A 9 14.25 -10.49 -7.05
C LYS A 9 13.21 -9.42 -7.29
N THR A 10 13.19 -8.83 -8.48
CA THR A 10 12.05 -8.04 -8.95
C THR A 10 10.99 -9.02 -9.46
N ILE A 11 9.78 -8.94 -8.91
CA ILE A 11 8.63 -9.64 -9.47
C ILE A 11 7.93 -8.66 -10.42
N ASP A 12 8.18 -8.83 -11.71
CA ASP A 12 7.48 -8.08 -12.73
C ASP A 12 6.09 -8.67 -12.89
N TRP A 13 5.10 -7.96 -12.37
CA TRP A 13 3.71 -8.30 -12.59
C TRP A 13 3.32 -7.95 -14.02
N VAL A 14 3.22 -8.96 -14.88
CA VAL A 14 2.66 -8.82 -16.23
C VAL A 14 1.15 -8.67 -16.10
N LYS A 15 0.66 -7.46 -16.38
CA LYS A 15 -0.72 -7.04 -16.10
C LYS A 15 -1.68 -7.64 -17.15
N PRO A 16 -2.80 -8.27 -16.76
CA PRO A 16 -3.85 -8.66 -17.71
C PRO A 16 -4.66 -7.43 -18.19
N PRO A 17 -5.20 -7.43 -19.43
CA PRO A 17 -6.09 -6.37 -19.91
C PRO A 17 -7.34 -6.22 -19.02
N GLY A 18 -7.85 -5.00 -18.86
CA GLY A 18 -9.10 -4.75 -18.12
C GLY A 18 -9.03 -4.95 -16.60
N THR A 19 -7.83 -5.16 -16.03
CA THR A 19 -7.66 -5.39 -14.60
C THR A 19 -7.29 -4.10 -13.87
N LEU A 20 -7.84 -3.92 -12.67
CA LEU A 20 -7.43 -2.87 -11.73
C LEU A 20 -6.46 -3.44 -10.69
N LYS A 21 -5.43 -2.68 -10.33
CA LYS A 21 -4.49 -3.04 -9.26
C LYS A 21 -4.74 -2.13 -8.05
N MET A 22 -5.10 -2.72 -6.91
CA MET A 22 -5.19 -2.01 -5.65
C MET A 22 -3.94 -2.25 -4.83
N ASN A 23 -3.22 -1.18 -4.51
CA ASN A 23 -2.12 -1.21 -3.55
C ASN A 23 -2.59 -0.51 -2.28
N VAL A 24 -2.42 -1.16 -1.13
CA VAL A 24 -2.74 -0.61 0.17
C VAL A 24 -1.52 -0.69 1.07
N ASP A 25 -1.46 0.20 2.04
CA ASP A 25 -0.43 0.20 3.08
C ASP A 25 -0.96 0.89 4.33
N SER A 26 -0.40 0.54 5.48
CA SER A 26 -0.64 1.26 6.73
C SER A 26 0.65 1.73 7.38
N SER A 27 0.52 2.78 8.18
CA SER A 27 1.62 3.32 8.96
C SER A 27 1.17 3.58 10.39
N ARG A 28 2.05 3.25 11.34
CA ARG A 28 1.86 3.53 12.75
C ARG A 28 2.92 4.53 13.20
N VAL A 29 2.46 5.67 13.70
CA VAL A 29 3.32 6.75 14.23
C VAL A 29 3.44 6.65 15.75
N SER A 30 2.37 6.23 16.43
CA SER A 30 2.37 6.02 17.88
C SER A 30 1.32 4.98 18.28
N ALA A 31 1.22 4.67 19.58
CA ALA A 31 0.17 3.77 20.08
C ALA A 31 -1.25 4.23 19.71
N ASN A 32 -1.48 5.54 19.56
CA ASN A 32 -2.82 6.07 19.28
C ASN A 32 -2.93 6.76 17.92
N GLY A 33 -1.86 6.69 17.11
CA GLY A 33 -1.77 7.40 15.84
C GLY A 33 -1.38 6.44 14.74
N SER A 34 -2.38 5.97 13.99
CA SER A 34 -2.18 5.18 12.79
C SER A 34 -2.91 5.81 11.60
N ALA A 35 -2.39 5.54 10.41
CA ALA A 35 -3.00 5.93 9.15
C ALA A 35 -2.97 4.75 8.19
N CYS A 36 -3.95 4.71 7.30
CA CYS A 36 -3.97 3.76 6.19
C CYS A 36 -4.16 4.52 4.88
N GLY A 37 -3.79 3.89 3.77
CA GLY A 37 -4.08 4.44 2.45
C GLY A 37 -4.03 3.40 1.37
N GLY A 38 -4.51 3.79 0.20
CA GLY A 38 -4.46 2.94 -0.97
C GLY A 38 -4.53 3.73 -2.27
N ILE A 39 -4.01 3.10 -3.32
CA ILE A 39 -4.05 3.61 -4.69
C ILE A 39 -4.59 2.49 -5.57
N LEU A 40 -5.72 2.77 -6.22
CA LEU A 40 -6.28 1.97 -7.28
C LEU A 40 -5.69 2.45 -8.61
N ARG A 41 -5.08 1.55 -9.36
CA ARG A 41 -4.47 1.83 -10.66
C ARG A 41 -5.14 1.06 -11.77
N ASP A 42 -5.23 1.67 -12.95
CA ASP A 42 -5.67 1.00 -14.16
C ASP A 42 -4.58 0.11 -14.78
N HIS A 43 -4.91 -0.53 -15.90
CA HIS A 43 -3.98 -1.39 -16.64
C HIS A 43 -2.79 -0.61 -17.26
N HIS A 44 -2.89 0.70 -17.48
CA HIS A 44 -1.75 1.54 -17.84
C HIS A 44 -0.85 1.88 -16.64
N GLY A 45 -1.32 1.61 -15.42
CA GLY A 45 -0.65 1.96 -14.17
C GLY A 45 -1.00 3.37 -13.67
N GLN A 46 -1.95 4.05 -14.30
CA GLN A 46 -2.41 5.37 -13.89
C GLN A 46 -3.32 5.25 -12.67
N ALA A 47 -3.20 6.21 -11.74
CA ALA A 47 -4.06 6.25 -10.56
C ALA A 47 -5.49 6.62 -10.96
N VAL A 48 -6.44 5.73 -10.65
CA VAL A 48 -7.88 5.93 -10.86
C VAL A 48 -8.51 6.52 -9.60
N LYS A 49 -8.07 6.06 -8.43
CA LYS A 49 -8.58 6.51 -7.13
C LYS A 49 -7.49 6.41 -6.07
N VAL A 50 -7.48 7.38 -5.17
CA VAL A 50 -6.63 7.40 -3.97
C VAL A 50 -7.53 7.48 -2.75
N SER A 51 -7.22 6.71 -1.71
CA SER A 51 -7.90 6.75 -0.43
C SER A 51 -6.88 6.93 0.69
N TYR A 52 -7.32 7.57 1.77
CA TYR A 52 -6.59 7.61 3.02
C TYR A 52 -7.57 7.51 4.19
N CYS A 53 -7.10 6.96 5.30
CA CYS A 53 -7.85 6.93 6.55
C CYS A 53 -6.92 7.26 7.72
N LYS A 54 -7.47 7.92 8.74
CA LYS A 54 -6.81 8.08 10.04
C LYS A 54 -7.53 7.19 11.03
N VAL A 55 -6.76 6.43 11.80
CA VAL A 55 -7.28 5.42 12.72
C VAL A 55 -6.63 5.62 14.08
N SER A 56 -7.45 5.79 15.11
CA SER A 56 -7.00 5.81 16.50
C SER A 56 -6.86 4.39 17.03
N SER A 57 -5.89 3.64 16.49
CA SER A 57 -5.61 2.25 16.89
C SER A 57 -4.12 1.99 16.93
N SER A 58 -3.67 1.18 17.87
CA SER A 58 -2.29 0.70 18.00
C SER A 58 -2.00 -0.56 17.17
N SER A 59 -3.04 -1.23 16.67
CA SER A 59 -2.95 -2.53 16.00
C SER A 59 -2.67 -2.37 14.51
N SER A 60 -1.47 -2.77 14.08
CA SER A 60 -1.09 -2.76 12.66
C SER A 60 -2.02 -3.63 11.82
N ILE A 61 -2.37 -4.83 12.30
CA ILE A 61 -3.27 -5.76 11.60
C ILE A 61 -4.63 -5.10 11.33
N PHE A 62 -5.17 -4.38 12.33
CA PHE A 62 -6.44 -3.69 12.18
C PHE A 62 -6.36 -2.56 11.14
N VAL A 63 -5.28 -1.78 11.16
CA VAL A 63 -5.12 -0.63 10.25
C VAL A 63 -4.86 -1.09 8.82
N GLU A 64 -4.10 -2.17 8.63
CA GLU A 64 -3.93 -2.83 7.32
C GLU A 64 -5.27 -3.34 6.78
N THR A 65 -6.06 -4.01 7.63
CA THR A 65 -7.39 -4.52 7.23
C THR A 65 -8.34 -3.39 6.87
N ARG A 66 -8.22 -2.23 7.52
CA ARG A 66 -9.02 -1.04 7.23
C ARG A 66 -8.62 -0.35 5.91
N ALA A 67 -7.41 -0.62 5.42
CA ALA A 67 -6.91 -0.09 4.16
C ALA A 67 -7.53 -0.81 2.93
N LEU A 68 -7.94 -2.07 3.12
CA LEU A 68 -8.66 -2.92 2.15
C LEU A 68 -10.13 -2.53 2.02
#